data_AF-A0A3D1CPI6-F1
#
_entry.id   AF-A0A3D1CPI6-F1
#
_cell.length_a   1.000
_cell.length_b   1.000
_cell.length_c   1.000
_cell.angle_alpha   90.00
_cell.angle_beta   90.00
_cell.angle_gamma   90.00
#
_symmetry.space_group_name_H-M   'P 1'
#
loop_
_entity.id
_entity.type
_entity.pdbx_description
1 polymer ?
#
loop_
_entity_poly.entity_id
_entity_poly.type
_entity_poly.pdbx_seq_one_letter_code
_entity_poly.pdbx_strand_id
1 'polypeptide(L)' 'MSLEAWFTLIVTTSVLLVLIFSRVRPHIAMITALTVLLATGILNAEQALAGFSNSGLITVAAMFIVAAGLH' A
#
# COMPACT_ATOMS: atom_id res chain seq x y z
N MET A 1 -4.37 20.06 8.38
CA MET A 1 -5.67 19.64 7.81
C MET A 1 -5.71 19.70 6.28
N SER A 2 -5.50 20.83 5.59
CA SER A 2 -5.59 20.86 4.12
C SER A 2 -4.33 20.37 3.39
N LEU A 3 -3.14 20.75 3.87
CA LEU A 3 -1.89 20.45 3.18
C LEU A 3 -1.51 18.96 3.25
N GLU A 4 -1.71 18.31 4.40
CA GLU A 4 -1.48 16.87 4.59
C GLU A 4 -2.44 16.04 3.73
N ALA A 5 -3.72 16.45 3.67
CA ALA A 5 -4.73 15.78 2.87
C ALA A 5 -4.42 15.89 1.37
N TRP A 6 -4.06 17.09 0.90
CA TRP A 6 -3.68 17.31 -0.50
C TRP A 6 -2.41 16.54 -0.87
N PHE A 7 -1.41 16.52 0.02
CA PHE A 7 -0.19 15.75 -0.18
C PHE A 7 -0.49 14.26 -0.30
N THR A 8 -1.28 13.70 0.62
CA THR A 8 -1.67 12.28 0.59
C THR A 8 -2.42 11.96 -0.71
N LEU A 9 -3.35 12.82 -1.14
CA LEU A 9 -4.10 12.65 -2.39
C LEU A 9 -3.17 12.64 -3.61
N ILE A 10 -2.19 13.54 -3.68
CA ILE A 10 -1.18 13.57 -4.75
C ILE A 10 -0.36 12.29 -4.75
N VAL A 11 0.11 11.84 -3.58
CA VAL A 11 0.90 10.61 -3.47
C VAL A 11 0.07 9.41 -3.93
N THR A 12 -1.17 9.26 -3.46
CA THR A 12 -2.05 8.16 -3.89
C THR A 12 -2.33 8.20 -5.40
N THR A 13 -2.62 9.39 -5.95
CA THR A 13 -2.89 9.54 -7.38
C THR A 13 -1.64 9.21 -8.20
N SER A 14 -0.46 9.66 -7.77
CA SER A 14 0.79 9.34 -8.47
C SER A 14 1.11 7.85 -8.43
N VAL A 15 0.89 7.15 -7.31
CA VAL A 15 1.01 5.68 -7.24
C VAL A 15 0.06 5.00 -8.23
N LEU A 16 -1.19 5.44 -8.28
CA LEU A 16 -2.19 4.87 -9.18
C LEU A 16 -1.79 5.07 -10.65
N LEU A 17 -1.28 6.26 -11.01
CA LEU A 17 -0.74 6.53 -12.34
C LEU A 17 0.50 5.66 -12.65
N VAL A 18 1.41 5.49 -11.68
CA VAL A 18 2.58 4.61 -11.83
C VAL A 18 2.15 3.17 -12.07
N LEU A 19 1.15 2.66 -11.36
CA LEU A 19 0.64 1.30 -11.55
C LEU A 19 -0.05 1.11 -12.90
N ILE A 20 -0.69 2.15 -13.45
CA ILE A 20 -1.36 2.09 -14.76
C ILE A 20 -0.36 2.21 -15.91
N PHE A 21 0.55 3.18 -15.85
CA PHE A 21 1.38 3.58 -17.00
C PHE A 21 2.78 3.00 -16.98
N SER A 22 3.29 2.57 -15.82
CA SER A 22 4.66 2.07 -15.69
C SER A 22 4.72 0.55 -15.60
N ARG A 23 5.86 -0.02 -16.00
CA ARG A 23 6.20 -1.44 -15.74
C ARG A 23 6.89 -1.66 -14.39
N VAL A 24 6.82 -0.68 -13.48
CA VAL A 24 7.42 -0.82 -12.15
C VAL A 24 6.66 -1.91 -11.40
N ARG A 25 7.39 -2.79 -10.71
CA ARG A 25 6.76 -3.85 -9.92
C ARG A 25 5.87 -3.21 -8.85
N PRO A 26 4.59 -3.63 -8.70
CA PRO A 26 3.65 -2.96 -7.80
C PRO A 26 4.14 -2.81 -6.37
N HIS A 27 4.89 -3.80 -5.86
CA HIS A 27 5.47 -3.75 -4.52
C HIS A 27 6.44 -2.58 -4.33
N ILE A 28 7.22 -2.21 -5.36
CA ILE A 28 8.17 -1.10 -5.27
C ILE A 28 7.39 0.21 -5.18
N ALA A 29 6.41 0.42 -6.07
CA ALA A 29 5.59 1.63 -6.07
C ALA A 29 4.87 1.83 -4.72
N MET A 30 4.31 0.76 -4.16
CA MET A 30 3.63 0.78 -2.86
C MET A 30 4.59 1.07 -1.71
N ILE A 31 5.76 0.40 -1.65
CA ILE A 31 6.76 0.61 -0.60
C ILE A 31 7.30 2.04 -0.66
N THR A 32 7.62 2.57 -1.84
CA THR A 32 8.10 3.94 -1.99
C THR A 32 7.08 4.95 -1.47
N ALA A 33 5.81 4.81 -1.82
CA ALA A 33 4.76 5.71 -1.34
C ALA A 33 4.59 5.63 0.18
N LEU A 34 4.62 4.42 0.74
CA LEU A 34 4.55 4.21 2.18
C LEU A 34 5.73 4.87 2.90
N THR A 35 6.95 4.69 2.39
CA THR A 35 8.15 5.32 2.92
C THR A 35 8.08 6.85 2.86
N VAL A 36 7.58 7.43 1.76
CA VAL A 36 7.41 8.88 1.63
C VAL A 36 6.41 9.40 2.67
N LEU A 37 5.25 8.75 2.82
CA LEU A 37 4.23 9.17 3.78
C LEU A 37 4.71 9.05 5.23
N LEU A 38 5.42 7.98 5.57
CA LEU A 38 6.07 7.80 6.87
C LEU A 38 7.15 8.87 7.13
N ALA A 39 8.00 9.16 6.15
CA ALA A 39 9.07 10.15 6.27
C ALA A 39 8.51 11.58 6.47
N THR A 40 7.35 11.89 5.89
CA THR A 40 6.66 13.16 6.11
C THR A 40 5.92 13.25 7.46
N GLY A 41 5.83 12.15 8.22
CA GLY A 41 5.10 12.11 9.49
C GLY A 41 3.57 12.22 9.36
N ILE A 42 3.04 12.21 8.13
CA ILE A 42 1.60 12.24 7.85
C ILE A 42 0.96 10.90 8.22
N LEU A 43 1.74 9.82 8.10
CA LEU A 43 1.33 8.48 8.48
C LEU A 43 2.23 7.97 9.62
N ASN A 44 1.63 7.36 10.63
CA ASN A 44 2.34 6.67 11.71
C ASN A 44 2.56 5.18 11.36
N ALA A 45 3.53 4.54 12.02
CA ALA A 45 3.84 3.12 11.81
C ALA A 45 2.62 2.20 12.03
N GLU A 46 1.79 2.50 13.04
CA GLU A 46 0.58 1.70 13.32
C GLU A 46 -0.46 1.83 12.20
N GLN A 47 -0.62 3.02 11.63
CA GLN A 47 -1.54 3.28 10.52
C GLN A 47 -1.03 2.65 9.21
N ALA A 48 0.29 2.61 9.01
CA ALA A 48 0.91 1.87 7.92
C ALA A 48 0.63 0.36 8.02
N LEU A 49 0.77 -0.21 9.23
CA LEU A 49 0.48 -1.63 9.47
C LEU A 49 -1.02 -1.95 9.35
N ALA A 50 -1.90 -1.02 9.70
CA ALA A 50 -3.35 -1.21 9.56
C ALA A 50 -3.77 -1.53 8.12
N GLY A 51 -3.05 -1.02 7.11
CA GLY A 51 -3.28 -1.37 5.70
C GLY A 51 -2.99 -2.84 5.37
N PHE A 52 -2.07 -3.48 6.09
CA PHE A 52 -1.76 -4.92 5.95
C PHE A 52 -2.79 -5.80 6.69
N SER A 53 -3.39 -5.30 7.76
CA SER A 53 -4.42 -6.02 8.53
C SER A 53 -5.82 -5.99 7.88
N ASN A 54 -5.92 -5.67 6.59
CA ASN A 54 -7.20 -5.66 5.89
C ASN A 54 -7.73 -7.09 5.65
N SER A 55 -9.03 -7.28 5.92
CA SER A 55 -9.72 -8.57 5.73
C SER A 55 -9.48 -9.16 4.34
N GLY A 56 -9.49 -8.33 3.29
CA GLY A 56 -9.18 -8.77 1.93
C GLY A 56 -7.80 -9.43 1.80
N LEU A 57 -6.74 -8.82 2.34
CA LEU A 57 -5.40 -9.39 2.29
C LEU A 57 -5.31 -10.70 3.08
N ILE A 58 -5.97 -10.76 4.24
CA ILE A 58 -6.03 -11.97 5.08
C ILE A 58 -6.74 -13.11 4.34
N THR A 59 -7.85 -12.84 3.64
CA THR A 59 -8.56 -13.88 2.86
C THR A 59 -7.70 -14.44 1.73
N VAL A 60 -6.95 -13.59 1.01
CA VAL A 60 -6.04 -14.04 -0.04
C VAL A 60 -4.90 -14.87 0.54
N ALA A 61 -4.34 -14.48 1.68
CA ALA A 61 -3.33 -15.25 2.39
C ALA A 61 -3.85 -16.64 2.81
N ALA A 62 -5.08 -16.71 3.32
CA ALA A 62 -5.71 -17.99 3.66
C ALA A 62 -5.88 -18.89 2.42
N MET A 63 -6.28 -18.33 1.27
CA MET A 63 -6.38 -19.09 0.02
C MET A 63 -5.02 -19.62 -0.47
N PHE A 64 -3.93 -18.87 -0.28
CA PHE A 64 -2.58 -19.36 -0.57
C PHE A 64 -2.19 -20.55 0.31
N ILE A 65 -2.54 -20.55 1.61
CA ILE A 65 -2.31 -21.68 2.52
C ILE A 65 -3.09 -22.91 2.06
N VAL A 66 -4.37 -22.73 1.71
CA VAL A 66 -5.21 -23.82 1.20
C VAL A 66 -4.63 -24.41 -0.09
N ALA A 67 -4.19 -23.56 -1.03
CA ALA A 67 -3.57 -24.00 -2.28
C ALA A 67 -2.26 -24.77 -2.08
N ALA A 68 -1.46 -24.38 -1.07
CA ALA A 68 -0.23 -25.08 -0.71
C ALA A 68 -0.49 -26.45 -0.06
N GLY A 69 -1.60 -26.60 0.70
CA GLY A 69 -1.98 -27.88 1.30
C GLY A 69 -2.62 -28.89 0.33
N LEU A 70 -2.99 -28.44 -0.87
CA LEU A 70 -3.52 -29.28 -1.96
C LEU A 70 -2.45 -29.76 -2.96
N HIS A 71 -1.23 -29.20 -2.88
CA HIS A 71 -0.05 -29.64 -3.64
C HIS A 71 0.73 -30.68 -2.85
#